data_AF-A0A158AWV1-F1
#
_entry.id   AF-A0A158AWV1-F1
#
_cell.length_a   1.000
_cell.length_b   1.000
_cell.length_c   1.000
_cell.angle_alpha   90.00
_cell.angle_beta   90.00
_cell.angle_gamma   90.00
#
_symmetry.space_group_name_H-M   'P 1'
#
loop_
_entity.id
_entity.type
_entity.pdbx_description
1 polymer ?
#
loop_
_entity_poly.entity_id
_entity_poly.type
_entity_poly.pdbx_seq_one_letter_code
_entity_poly.pdbx_strand_id
1 'polypeptide(L)' 'MDVEVESAALVQANRDINDGKARIQRQREIIYELSSDGHDTQAALRLLMTLEDTLGAMIEHRTLIMARIAQRKNGAGG' A
#
# COMPACT_ATOMS: atom_id res chain seq x y z
N MET A 1 19.85 12.81 -7.27
CA MET A 1 18.77 12.83 -6.27
C MET A 1 19.38 12.40 -4.94
N ASP A 2 19.02 13.05 -3.84
CA ASP A 2 19.68 12.89 -2.53
C ASP A 2 19.07 11.72 -1.73
N VAL A 3 19.85 11.09 -0.85
CA VAL A 3 19.41 10.00 0.06
C VAL A 3 18.30 10.49 0.99
N GLU A 4 18.31 11.77 1.37
CA GLU A 4 17.26 12.38 2.18
C GLU A 4 15.91 12.41 1.46
N VAL A 5 15.90 12.70 0.16
CA VAL A 5 14.66 12.70 -0.65
C VAL A 5 14.09 11.29 -0.77
N GLU A 6 14.95 10.28 -0.97
CA GLU A 6 14.49 8.88 -1.02
C GLU A 6 14.01 8.37 0.34
N SER A 7 14.60 8.85 1.43
CA SER A 7 14.18 8.52 2.80
C SER A 7 12.81 9.13 3.11
N ALA A 8 12.54 10.37 2.68
CA ALA A 8 11.22 10.98 2.77
C ALA A 8 10.17 10.21 1.94
N ALA A 9 10.53 9.79 0.71
CA ALA A 9 9.67 8.96 -0.12
C ALA A 9 9.36 7.60 0.55
N LEU A 10 10.32 7.00 1.24
CA LEU A 10 10.11 5.76 2.00
C LEU A 10 9.14 5.97 3.17
N VAL A 11 9.25 7.08 3.90
CA VAL A 11 8.31 7.43 4.98
C VAL A 11 6.89 7.57 4.41
N GLN A 12 6.72 8.25 3.28
CA GLN A 12 5.41 8.40 2.65
C GLN A 12 4.85 7.06 2.19
N ALA A 13 5.67 6.23 1.52
CA ALA A 13 5.24 4.90 1.08
C ALA A 13 4.79 4.01 2.25
N ASN A 14 5.46 4.10 3.41
CA ASN A 14 5.01 3.39 4.62
C ASN A 14 3.65 3.88 5.12
N ARG A 15 3.40 5.20 5.09
CA ARG A 15 2.10 5.77 5.48
C ARG A 15 0.99 5.31 4.53
N ASP A 16 1.23 5.41 3.22
CA ASP A 16 0.26 5.02 2.20
C ASP A 16 -0.12 3.53 2.31
N ILE A 17 0.86 2.65 2.59
CA ILE A 17 0.62 1.23 2.84
C ILE A 17 -0.25 1.02 4.09
N ASN A 18 0.02 1.73 5.18
CA ASN A 18 -0.76 1.60 6.41
C ASN A 18 -2.21 2.09 6.19
N ASP A 19 -2.38 3.20 5.49
CA ASP A 19 -3.69 3.72 5.14
C ASP A 19 -4.44 2.77 4.20
N GLY A 20 -3.75 2.17 3.23
CA GLY A 20 -4.28 1.15 2.33
C GLY A 20 -4.79 -0.08 3.10
N LYS A 21 -4.00 -0.60 4.05
CA LYS A 21 -4.41 -1.70 4.93
C LYS A 21 -5.66 -1.34 5.74
N ALA A 22 -5.72 -0.14 6.31
CA ALA A 22 -6.88 0.31 7.06
C ALA A 22 -8.14 0.43 6.19
N ARG A 23 -7.99 0.86 4.93
CA ARG A 23 -9.09 0.91 3.95
C ARG A 23 -9.61 -0.48 3.60
N ILE A 24 -8.71 -1.44 3.35
CA ILE A 24 -9.07 -2.85 3.08
C ILE A 24 -9.84 -3.44 4.26
N GLN A 25 -9.38 -3.20 5.48
CA GLN A 25 -10.05 -3.71 6.67
C GLN A 25 -11.48 -3.16 6.80
N ARG A 26 -11.66 -1.85 6.64
CA ARG A 26 -13.00 -1.23 6.63
C ARG A 26 -13.88 -1.77 5.51
N GLN A 27 -13.32 -2.01 4.32
CA GLN A 27 -14.09 -2.55 3.20
C GLN A 27 -14.57 -3.97 3.48
N ARG A 28 -13.78 -4.80 4.17
CA ARG A 28 -14.19 -6.13 4.62
C ARG A 28 -15.33 -6.08 5.63
N GLU A 29 -15.29 -5.13 6.56
CA GLU A 29 -16.38 -4.88 7.52
C GLU A 29 -17.68 -4.49 6.80
N ILE A 30 -17.61 -3.57 5.83
CA ILE A 30 -18.77 -3.19 5.00
C ILE A 30 -19.35 -4.40 4.23
N ILE A 31 -18.49 -5.25 3.65
CA ILE A 31 -18.96 -6.45 2.95
C ILE A 31 -19.69 -7.40 3.91
N TYR A 32 -19.16 -7.56 5.12
CA TYR A 32 -19.77 -8.40 6.15
C TYR A 32 -21.17 -7.89 6.52
N GLU A 33 -21.31 -6.59 6.80
CA GLU A 33 -22.59 -5.94 7.12
C GLU A 33 -23.59 -6.05 5.96
N LEU A 34 -23.16 -5.73 4.73
CA LEU A 34 -24.03 -5.87 3.55
C LEU A 34 -24.50 -7.31 3.35
N SER A 35 -23.61 -8.28 3.57
CA SER A 35 -23.94 -9.70 3.43
C SER A 35 -24.88 -10.19 4.53
N SER A 36 -24.76 -9.71 5.78
CA SER A 36 -25.66 -10.10 6.87
C SER A 36 -27.07 -9.60 6.66
N ASP A 37 -27.20 -8.45 6.01
CA ASP A 37 -28.49 -7.80 5.74
C ASP A 37 -29.12 -8.29 4.42
N GLY A 38 -28.46 -9.21 3.71
CA GLY A 38 -28.93 -9.82 2.47
C GLY A 38 -28.80 -8.92 1.24
N HIS A 39 -27.96 -7.89 1.30
CA HIS A 39 -27.69 -7.01 0.17
C HIS A 39 -26.74 -7.66 -0.86
N ASP A 40 -26.84 -7.21 -2.12
CA ASP A 40 -25.87 -7.58 -3.15
C ASP A 40 -24.49 -6.97 -2.83
N THR A 41 -23.50 -7.84 -2.64
CA THR A 41 -22.12 -7.46 -2.28
C THR A 41 -21.17 -7.43 -3.47
N GLN A 42 -21.62 -7.72 -4.70
CA GLN A 42 -20.74 -7.85 -5.87
C GLN A 42 -19.91 -6.61 -6.15
N ALA A 43 -20.50 -5.41 -6.03
CA ALA A 43 -19.76 -4.16 -6.21
C ALA A 43 -18.73 -3.93 -5.09
N ALA A 44 -19.10 -4.22 -3.85
CA ALA A 44 -18.24 -4.08 -2.68
C ALA A 44 -17.03 -5.04 -2.75
N LEU A 45 -17.22 -6.27 -3.24
CA LEU A 45 -16.15 -7.23 -3.48
C LEU A 45 -15.19 -6.78 -4.58
N ARG A 46 -15.69 -6.25 -5.70
CA ARG A 46 -14.83 -5.68 -6.76
C ARG A 46 -13.98 -4.52 -6.26
N LEU A 47 -14.56 -3.66 -5.41
CA LEU A 47 -13.80 -2.59 -4.77
C LEU A 47 -12.71 -3.15 -3.85
N LEU A 48 -13.01 -4.17 -3.05
CA LEU A 48 -12.02 -4.83 -2.19
C LEU A 48 -10.84 -5.36 -3.01
N MET A 49 -11.10 -6.07 -4.11
CA MET A 49 -10.05 -6.57 -5.01
C MET A 49 -9.17 -5.44 -5.54
N THR A 50 -9.79 -4.34 -5.99
CA THR A 50 -9.05 -3.16 -6.50
C THR A 50 -8.16 -2.54 -5.41
N LEU A 51 -8.64 -2.48 -4.17
CA LEU A 51 -7.86 -1.97 -3.04
C LEU A 51 -6.68 -2.89 -2.70
N GLU A 52 -6.89 -4.20 -2.75
CA GLU A 52 -5.84 -5.21 -2.53
C GLU A 52 -4.75 -5.13 -3.62
N ASP A 53 -5.13 -5.03 -4.89
CA ASP A 53 -4.19 -4.85 -6.01
C ASP A 53 -3.39 -3.55 -5.87
N THR A 54 -4.07 -2.46 -5.50
CA THR A 54 -3.44 -1.15 -5.26
C THR A 54 -2.43 -1.23 -4.12
N LEU A 55 -2.78 -1.90 -3.02
CA LEU A 55 -1.86 -2.11 -1.90
C LEU A 55 -0.63 -2.93 -2.33
N GLY A 56 -0.83 -3.95 -3.18
CA GLY A 56 0.26 -4.71 -3.80
C GLY A 56 1.25 -3.80 -4.53
N ALA A 57 0.76 -2.96 -5.43
CA ALA A 57 1.57 -2.00 -6.17
C ALA A 57 2.33 -1.01 -5.25
N MET A 58 1.70 -0.55 -4.16
CA MET A 58 2.35 0.32 -3.17
C MET A 58 3.51 -0.39 -2.44
N ILE A 59 3.34 -1.67 -2.10
CA ILE A 59 4.38 -2.49 -1.46
C ILE A 59 5.56 -2.73 -2.41
N GLU A 60 5.29 -3.01 -3.67
CA GLU A 60 6.32 -3.14 -4.71
C GLU A 60 7.09 -1.82 -4.89
N HIS A 61 6.38 -0.70 -4.96
CA HIS A 61 6.99 0.62 -5.06
C HIS A 61 7.91 0.93 -3.87
N ARG A 62 7.46 0.63 -2.64
CA ARG A 62 8.29 0.76 -1.43
C ARG A 62 9.58 -0.06 -1.52
N THR A 63 9.48 -1.29 -2.01
CA THR A 63 10.63 -2.19 -2.19
C THR A 63 11.66 -1.58 -3.16
N LEU A 64 11.19 -0.98 -4.27
CA LEU A 64 12.05 -0.28 -5.22
C LEU A 64 12.76 0.93 -4.60
N ILE A 65 12.06 1.71 -3.76
CA ILE A 65 12.69 2.83 -3.03
C ILE A 65 13.80 2.32 -2.10
N MET A 66 13.53 1.26 -1.33
CA MET A 66 14.53 0.67 -0.42
C MET A 66 15.78 0.19 -1.17
N ALA A 67 15.60 -0.46 -2.32
CA ALA A 67 16.72 -0.92 -3.15
C ALA A 67 17.58 0.25 -3.64
N ARG A 68 16.97 1.36 -4.05
CA ARG A 68 17.70 2.57 -4.49
C ARG A 68 18.50 3.21 -3.35
N ILE A 69 17.91 3.32 -2.16
CA ILE A 69 18.61 3.83 -0.98
C ILE A 69 19.83 2.96 -0.65
N ALA A 70 19.65 1.64 -0.66
CA ALA A 70 20.74 0.70 -0.36
C ALA A 70 21.89 0.82 -1.37
N GLN A 71 21.58 0.89 -2.66
CA GLN A 71 22.58 1.07 -3.72
C GLN A 71 23.37 2.37 -3.54
N ARG A 72 22.71 3.48 -3.19
CA ARG A 72 23.39 4.76 -2.98
C ARG A 72 24.24 4.80 -1.73
N LYS A 73 23.77 4.20 -0.63
CA LYS A 73 24.57 4.08 0.60
C LYS A 73 25.84 3.26 0.38
N ASN A 74 25.77 2.20 -0.43
CA ASN A 74 26.92 1.36 -0.75
C ASN A 74 27.85 1.99 -1.78
N GLY A 75 27.33 2.76 -2.74
CA GLY A 75 28.11 3.45 -3.77
C GLY A 75 28.78 4.75 -3.32
N ALA A 76 28.35 5.34 -2.20
CA ALA A 76 28.96 6.55 -1.61
C ALA A 76 30.18 6.26 -0.72
N GLY A 77 30.60 4.99 -0.59
CA GLY A 77 31.73 4.55 0.22
C GLY A 77 32.91 3.96 -0.57
N GLY A 78 32.98 4.17 -1.89
CA GLY A 78 34.05 3.70 -2.78
C GLY A 78 34.81 4.83 -3.45
#